data_AF-S7VT78-F1
#
_entry.id   AF-S7VT78-F1
#
_cell.length_a   1.000
_cell.length_b   1.000
_cell.length_c   1.000
_cell.angle_alpha   90.00
_cell.angle_beta   90.00
_cell.angle_gamma   90.00
#
_symmetry.space_group_name_H-M   'P 1'
#
loop_
_entity.id
_entity.type
_entity.pdbx_description
1 polymer ?
#
loop_
_entity_poly.entity_id
_entity_poly.type
_entity_poly.pdbx_seq_one_letter_code
_entity_poly.pdbx_strand_id
1 'polypeptide(L)'
;MNFFNITNKEELESFESPEDFLDLLIKKGVFIYSNEIDLDINEINIKLKPTRLFKLDFFNFIIKHYASYIRKGLFDFFVPFENKSFGKKELIYDLALEDFNEIFIALKLKNIVLTKVEKTANDIDHHSIVGRMPMVKFGLNAMAENFSKDENILMEYLLGNIEFFNNELIVVNEVLSKAFKRYINLKILIELNDKFNFEKSEDFGKTGYINDIHDKFRDITADNTLFHYIYTTIDNLTDDEKANISSLYCALIKTKKIDTKPKRFMEFIKINFQISISKLHNPYAFINKAHDGRMLKYSSKILDLDV
;
A
#
# COMPACT_ATOMS: atom_id res chain seq x y z
N MET A 1 -6.42 10.55 -9.44
CA MET A 1 -6.91 11.94 -9.59
C MET A 1 -5.79 12.81 -9.05
N ASN A 2 -5.33 13.79 -9.82
CA ASN A 2 -4.25 14.70 -9.41
C ASN A 2 -4.90 15.99 -8.90
N PHE A 3 -4.60 16.38 -7.66
CA PHE A 3 -5.13 17.58 -7.01
C PHE A 3 -4.11 18.74 -7.00
N PHE A 4 -2.91 18.53 -7.52
CA PHE A 4 -1.93 19.61 -7.70
C PHE A 4 -2.42 20.62 -8.73
N ASN A 5 -2.32 21.92 -8.41
CA ASN A 5 -2.78 23.01 -9.27
C ASN A 5 -4.27 22.88 -9.65
N ILE A 6 -5.12 22.58 -8.66
CA ILE A 6 -6.58 22.45 -8.87
C ILE A 6 -7.26 23.80 -9.06
N THR A 7 -6.61 24.86 -8.57
CA THR A 7 -6.91 26.26 -8.80
C THR A 7 -5.59 27.03 -8.87
N ASN A 8 -5.61 28.23 -9.42
CA ASN A 8 -4.45 29.13 -9.42
C ASN A 8 -4.76 30.39 -8.59
N LYS A 9 -3.73 31.22 -8.34
CA LYS A 9 -3.90 32.44 -7.54
C LYS A 9 -4.90 33.44 -8.14
N GLU A 10 -4.97 33.51 -9.47
CA GLU A 10 -5.89 34.41 -10.18
C GLU A 10 -7.35 33.97 -10.02
N GLU A 11 -7.62 32.67 -10.06
CA GLU A 11 -8.93 32.08 -9.77
C GLU A 11 -9.30 32.27 -8.30
N LEU A 12 -8.34 32.15 -7.37
CA LEU A 12 -8.54 32.46 -5.95
C LEU A 12 -9.02 33.90 -5.74
N GLU A 13 -8.41 34.86 -6.44
CA GLU A 13 -8.76 36.28 -6.39
C GLU A 13 -10.13 36.58 -7.04
N SER A 14 -10.66 35.65 -7.85
CA SER A 14 -11.95 35.79 -8.52
C SER A 14 -13.16 35.39 -7.65
N PHE A 15 -12.94 34.74 -6.51
CA PHE A 15 -14.02 34.38 -5.59
C PHE A 15 -14.48 35.58 -4.79
N GLU A 16 -15.79 35.82 -4.77
CA GLU A 16 -16.41 36.92 -4.02
C GLU A 16 -16.38 36.67 -2.51
N SER A 17 -16.32 35.40 -2.10
CA SER A 17 -16.26 34.99 -0.70
C SER A 17 -15.36 33.75 -0.46
N PRO A 18 -14.78 33.59 0.75
CA PRO A 18 -14.09 32.35 1.14
C PRO A 18 -14.98 31.10 1.05
N GLU A 19 -16.29 31.25 1.23
CA GLU A 19 -17.27 30.17 1.13
C GLU A 19 -17.34 29.59 -0.30
N ASP A 20 -17.29 30.44 -1.33
CA ASP A 20 -17.33 29.99 -2.72
C ASP A 20 -16.12 29.12 -3.09
N PHE A 21 -14.96 29.46 -2.52
CA PHE A 21 -13.75 28.68 -2.70
C PHE A 21 -13.83 27.32 -1.99
N LEU A 22 -14.36 27.29 -0.77
CA LEU A 22 -14.58 26.03 -0.04
C LEU A 22 -15.57 25.12 -0.78
N ASP A 23 -16.65 25.68 -1.32
CA ASP A 23 -17.63 24.95 -2.12
C ASP A 23 -17.01 24.35 -3.38
N LEU A 24 -16.10 25.08 -4.04
CA LEU A 24 -15.31 24.53 -5.15
C LEU A 24 -14.50 23.31 -4.68
N LEU A 25 -13.76 23.43 -3.59
CA LEU A 25 -12.90 22.34 -3.10
C LEU A 25 -13.71 21.11 -2.67
N ILE A 26 -14.88 21.30 -2.07
CA ILE A 26 -15.82 20.22 -1.75
C ILE A 26 -16.34 19.55 -3.04
N LYS A 27 -16.79 20.36 -4.02
CA LYS A 27 -17.27 19.87 -5.32
C LYS A 27 -16.19 19.10 -6.08
N LYS A 28 -14.92 19.48 -5.92
CA LYS A 28 -13.76 18.81 -6.51
C LYS A 28 -13.31 17.57 -5.72
N GLY A 29 -13.94 17.27 -4.58
CA GLY A 29 -13.63 16.10 -3.74
C GLY A 29 -12.34 16.26 -2.92
N VAL A 30 -11.86 17.49 -2.72
CA VAL A 30 -10.68 17.79 -1.89
C VAL A 30 -11.04 17.68 -0.41
N PHE A 31 -12.17 18.26 -0.02
CA PHE A 31 -12.67 18.27 1.36
C PHE A 31 -14.06 17.66 1.49
N ILE A 32 -14.36 17.16 2.69
CA ILE A 32 -15.69 16.70 3.09
C ILE A 32 -16.02 17.23 4.49
N TYR A 33 -17.31 17.46 4.74
CA TYR A 33 -17.80 17.67 6.09
C TYR A 33 -17.79 16.36 6.86
N SER A 34 -17.22 16.39 8.06
CA SER A 34 -17.20 15.27 8.99
C SER A 34 -17.84 15.70 10.31
N ASN A 35 -18.74 14.87 10.83
CA ASN A 35 -19.35 15.08 12.13
C ASN A 35 -18.43 14.43 13.17
N GLU A 36 -17.80 15.25 14.01
CA GLU A 36 -17.13 14.79 15.20
C GLU A 36 -18.07 14.95 16.38
N ILE A 37 -18.37 13.85 17.07
CA ILE A 37 -19.11 13.90 18.33
C ILE A 37 -18.08 14.07 19.43
N ASP A 38 -18.15 15.18 20.13
CA ASP A 38 -17.44 15.33 21.40
C ASP A 38 -18.26 14.62 22.47
N LEU A 39 -17.74 13.50 22.96
CA LEU A 39 -18.43 12.65 23.93
C LEU A 39 -18.50 13.29 25.32
N ASP A 40 -17.64 14.26 25.62
CA ASP A 40 -17.58 14.90 26.94
C ASP A 40 -18.65 15.99 27.08
N ILE A 41 -18.97 16.69 25.99
CA ILE A 41 -20.00 17.76 25.96
C ILE A 41 -21.25 17.37 25.17
N ASN A 42 -21.27 16.20 24.55
CA ASN A 42 -22.36 15.67 23.73
C ASN A 42 -22.79 16.62 22.60
N GLU A 43 -21.83 17.35 22.03
CA GLU A 43 -22.02 18.27 20.91
C GLU A 43 -21.49 17.67 19.60
N ILE A 44 -22.22 17.93 18.52
CA ILE A 44 -21.79 17.56 17.16
C ILE A 44 -21.03 18.75 16.57
N ASN A 45 -19.72 18.58 16.43
CA ASN A 45 -18.86 19.53 15.74
C ASN A 45 -18.72 19.12 14.27
N ILE A 46 -19.26 19.93 13.37
CA ILE A 46 -19.07 19.75 11.93
C ILE A 46 -17.71 20.34 11.58
N LYS A 47 -16.76 19.49 11.17
CA LYS A 47 -15.42 19.92 10.73
C LYS A 47 -15.17 19.52 9.29
N LEU A 48 -14.61 20.46 8.54
CA LEU A 48 -14.11 20.20 7.21
C LEU A 48 -12.81 19.39 7.31
N LYS A 49 -12.69 18.31 6.54
CA LYS A 49 -11.49 17.46 6.53
C LYS A 49 -11.06 17.08 5.12
N PRO A 50 -9.74 17.00 4.86
CA PRO A 50 -9.23 16.50 3.59
C PRO A 50 -9.73 15.07 3.33
N THR A 51 -10.12 14.75 2.10
CA THR A 51 -10.52 13.39 1.75
C THR A 51 -9.33 12.45 1.73
N ARG A 52 -9.59 11.14 1.94
CA ARG A 52 -8.53 10.11 1.85
C ARG A 52 -7.80 10.15 0.51
N LEU A 53 -8.54 10.38 -0.59
CA LEU A 53 -7.95 10.44 -1.94
C LEU A 53 -6.99 11.63 -2.07
N PHE A 54 -7.39 12.80 -1.57
CA PHE A 54 -6.54 13.98 -1.58
C PHE A 54 -5.28 13.78 -0.72
N LYS A 55 -5.42 13.24 0.50
CA LYS A 55 -4.26 12.95 1.38
C LYS A 55 -3.26 11.99 0.72
N LEU A 56 -3.74 10.95 0.05
CA LEU A 56 -2.89 9.98 -0.65
C LEU A 56 -2.17 10.62 -1.84
N ASP A 57 -2.86 11.44 -2.62
CA ASP A 57 -2.27 12.15 -3.76
C ASP A 57 -1.20 13.14 -3.30
N PHE A 58 -1.49 13.94 -2.28
CA PHE A 58 -0.54 14.84 -1.65
C PHE A 58 0.68 14.11 -1.09
N PHE A 59 0.47 13.00 -0.37
CA PHE A 59 1.55 12.16 0.13
C PHE A 59 2.46 11.65 -1.00
N ASN A 60 1.87 11.15 -2.09
CA ASN A 60 2.63 10.66 -3.24
C ASN A 60 3.45 11.79 -3.89
N PHE A 61 2.88 12.99 -3.99
CA PHE A 61 3.61 14.17 -4.44
C PHE A 61 4.81 14.46 -3.53
N ILE A 62 4.61 14.57 -2.21
CA ILE A 62 5.67 14.90 -1.25
C ILE A 62 6.81 13.87 -1.30
N ILE A 63 6.48 12.58 -1.28
CA ILE A 63 7.50 11.52 -1.33
C ILE A 63 8.28 11.54 -2.65
N LYS A 64 7.60 11.79 -3.77
CA LYS A 64 8.24 11.88 -5.08
C LYS A 64 9.14 13.12 -5.18
N HIS A 65 8.63 14.27 -4.77
CA HIS A 65 9.33 15.56 -4.86
C HIS A 65 10.60 15.57 -4.00
N TYR A 66 10.53 15.00 -2.81
CA TYR A 66 11.66 14.94 -1.87
C TYR A 66 12.38 13.59 -1.85
N ALA A 67 12.31 12.82 -2.94
CA ALA A 67 12.94 11.50 -3.05
C ALA A 67 14.45 11.54 -2.74
N SER A 68 15.16 12.60 -3.17
CA SER A 68 16.58 12.80 -2.89
C SER A 68 16.86 13.00 -1.41
N TYR A 69 16.02 13.75 -0.69
CA TYR A 69 16.14 13.96 0.75
C TYR A 69 15.94 12.65 1.52
N ILE A 70 14.90 11.88 1.15
CA ILE A 70 14.63 10.56 1.73
C ILE A 70 15.83 9.64 1.52
N ARG A 71 16.36 9.58 0.28
CA ARG A 71 17.53 8.76 -0.05
C ARG A 71 18.75 9.14 0.77
N LYS A 72 19.01 10.45 0.95
CA LYS A 72 20.08 10.93 1.81
C LYS A 72 19.91 10.43 3.24
N GLY A 73 18.71 10.55 3.81
CA GLY A 73 18.43 10.06 5.16
C GLY A 73 18.64 8.55 5.34
N LEU A 74 18.38 7.75 4.29
CA LEU A 74 18.72 6.32 4.29
C LEU A 74 20.24 6.11 4.26
N PHE A 75 20.98 6.83 3.42
CA PHE A 75 22.44 6.76 3.39
C PHE A 75 23.09 7.19 4.71
N ASP A 76 22.56 8.23 5.34
CA ASP A 76 23.03 8.73 6.63
C ASP A 76 22.91 7.66 7.73
N PHE A 77 22.02 6.67 7.57
CA PHE A 77 21.94 5.50 8.44
C PHE A 77 22.81 4.33 7.95
N PHE A 78 22.65 3.90 6.70
CA PHE A 78 23.25 2.65 6.22
C PHE A 78 24.76 2.75 6.01
N VAL A 79 25.32 3.91 5.65
CA VAL A 79 26.78 4.05 5.50
C VAL A 79 27.49 3.86 6.86
N PRO A 80 27.10 4.54 7.95
CA PRO A 80 27.64 4.23 9.28
C PRO A 80 27.40 2.78 9.72
N PHE A 81 26.23 2.22 9.46
CA PHE A 81 25.89 0.84 9.81
C PHE A 81 26.83 -0.18 9.13
N GLU A 82 27.04 -0.05 7.82
CA GLU A 82 27.96 -0.91 7.05
C GLU A 82 29.40 -0.74 7.53
N ASN A 83 29.83 0.49 7.86
CA ASN A 83 31.16 0.72 8.44
C ASN A 83 31.31 0.06 9.83
N LYS A 84 30.28 0.11 10.68
CA LYS A 84 30.25 -0.52 12.02
C LYS A 84 30.34 -2.05 11.94
N SER A 85 29.76 -2.63 10.89
CA SER A 85 29.64 -4.07 10.65
C SER A 85 30.72 -4.65 9.74
N PHE A 86 31.54 -3.81 9.09
CA PHE A 86 32.62 -4.25 8.21
C PHE A 86 33.57 -5.24 8.90
N GLY A 87 33.78 -6.40 8.27
CA GLY A 87 34.62 -7.47 8.82
C GLY A 87 34.01 -8.28 9.97
N LYS A 88 32.80 -7.94 10.45
CA LYS A 88 32.12 -8.59 11.59
C LYS A 88 30.93 -9.44 11.15
N LYS A 89 31.16 -10.42 10.27
CA LYS A 89 30.09 -11.25 9.68
C LYS A 89 29.21 -11.95 10.72
N GLU A 90 29.78 -12.33 11.86
CA GLU A 90 29.05 -13.05 12.92
C GLU A 90 28.18 -12.12 13.79
N LEU A 91 28.49 -10.83 13.86
CA LEU A 91 27.78 -9.86 14.74
C LEU A 91 26.80 -8.96 13.98
N ILE A 92 26.82 -8.98 12.64
CA ILE A 92 26.01 -8.06 11.83
C ILE A 92 24.51 -8.24 12.09
N TYR A 93 24.06 -9.48 12.33
CA TYR A 93 22.67 -9.78 12.65
C TYR A 93 22.26 -9.15 13.98
N ASP A 94 23.05 -9.33 15.03
CA ASP A 94 22.76 -8.78 16.35
C ASP A 94 22.78 -7.25 16.36
N LEU A 95 23.74 -6.65 15.66
CA LEU A 95 23.81 -5.19 15.49
C LEU A 95 22.59 -4.64 14.73
N ALA A 96 22.17 -5.33 13.67
CA ALA A 96 20.99 -4.94 12.91
C ALA A 96 19.71 -5.09 13.74
N LEU A 97 19.62 -6.14 14.56
CA LEU A 97 18.48 -6.36 15.45
C LEU A 97 18.42 -5.33 16.59
N GLU A 98 19.58 -4.93 17.12
CA GLU A 98 19.71 -3.83 18.09
C GLU A 98 19.17 -2.52 17.49
N ASP A 99 19.71 -2.09 16.35
CA ASP A 99 19.26 -0.86 15.68
C ASP A 99 17.76 -0.93 15.31
N PHE A 100 17.29 -2.10 14.84
CA PHE A 100 15.86 -2.32 14.55
C PHE A 100 14.99 -2.10 15.80
N ASN A 101 15.40 -2.67 16.95
CA ASN A 101 14.69 -2.53 18.21
C ASN A 101 14.65 -1.07 18.69
N GLU A 102 15.78 -0.38 18.64
CA GLU A 102 15.89 1.01 19.06
C GLU A 102 14.99 1.92 18.23
N ILE A 103 15.06 1.81 16.90
CA ILE A 103 14.24 2.61 15.98
C ILE A 103 12.75 2.30 16.20
N PHE A 104 12.38 1.03 16.34
CA PHE A 104 10.99 0.62 16.58
C PHE A 104 10.42 1.22 17.87
N ILE A 105 11.21 1.22 18.96
CA ILE A 105 10.84 1.82 20.25
C ILE A 105 10.72 3.34 20.10
N ALA A 106 11.68 4.00 19.45
CA ALA A 106 11.68 5.44 19.25
C ALA A 106 10.46 5.94 18.45
N LEU A 107 9.95 5.13 17.53
CA LEU A 107 8.72 5.42 16.77
C LEU A 107 7.43 5.29 17.61
N LYS A 108 7.52 4.78 18.84
CA LYS A 108 6.38 4.53 19.75
C LYS A 108 5.31 3.64 19.12
N LEU A 109 5.68 2.73 18.22
CA LEU A 109 4.74 1.81 17.56
C LEU A 109 4.17 0.77 18.54
N LYS A 110 4.91 0.46 19.62
CA LYS A 110 4.45 -0.42 20.71
C LYS A 110 3.15 0.03 21.39
N ASN A 111 2.81 1.31 21.30
CA ASN A 111 1.58 1.83 21.90
C ASN A 111 0.33 1.51 21.05
N ILE A 112 0.52 0.97 19.84
CA ILE A 112 -0.55 0.55 18.95
C ILE A 112 -0.80 -0.94 19.19
N VAL A 113 -1.84 -1.26 19.96
CA VAL A 113 -2.25 -2.66 20.18
C VAL A 113 -3.10 -3.10 19.00
N LEU A 114 -2.50 -3.87 18.11
CA LEU A 114 -3.20 -4.55 17.02
C LEU A 114 -3.33 -6.03 17.39
N THR A 115 -4.57 -6.52 17.43
CA THR A 115 -4.88 -7.92 17.72
C THR A 115 -5.29 -8.65 16.45
N LYS A 116 -4.91 -9.92 16.36
CA LYS A 116 -5.38 -10.85 15.34
C LYS A 116 -6.13 -11.98 16.02
N VAL A 117 -7.19 -12.45 15.36
CA VAL A 117 -7.92 -13.66 15.76
C VAL A 117 -7.51 -14.77 14.80
N GLU A 118 -7.01 -15.86 15.35
CA GLU A 118 -6.68 -17.07 14.61
C GLU A 118 -7.60 -18.19 15.07
N LYS A 119 -8.33 -18.79 14.12
CA LYS A 119 -9.15 -19.97 14.40
C LYS A 119 -8.27 -21.21 14.40
N THR A 120 -8.35 -21.97 15.47
CA THR A 120 -7.73 -23.30 15.54
C THR A 120 -8.52 -24.33 14.73
N ALA A 121 -7.93 -25.52 14.53
CA ALA A 121 -8.60 -26.65 13.89
C ALA A 121 -9.90 -27.08 14.59
N ASN A 122 -10.09 -26.70 15.86
CA ASN A 122 -11.30 -26.97 16.65
C ASN A 122 -12.30 -25.82 16.64
N ASP A 123 -12.16 -24.84 15.74
CA ASP A 123 -13.00 -23.64 15.62
C ASP A 123 -12.99 -22.74 16.89
N ILE A 124 -11.93 -22.84 17.69
CA ILE A 124 -11.70 -21.96 18.84
C ILE A 124 -10.89 -20.75 18.37
N ASP A 125 -11.39 -19.56 18.68
CA ASP A 125 -10.74 -18.28 18.43
C ASP A 125 -9.59 -18.06 19.43
N HIS A 126 -8.38 -17.87 18.91
CA HIS A 126 -7.21 -17.45 19.69
C HIS A 126 -6.85 -16.01 19.34
N HIS A 127 -6.75 -15.16 20.36
CA HIS A 127 -6.32 -13.79 20.21
C HIS A 127 -4.79 -13.69 20.40
N SER A 128 -4.10 -13.11 19.43
CA SER A 128 -2.68 -12.81 19.51
C SER A 128 -2.40 -11.35 19.17
N ILE A 129 -1.29 -10.82 19.70
CA ILE A 129 -0.79 -9.50 19.29
C ILE A 129 -0.04 -9.70 17.97
N VAL A 130 -0.31 -8.85 16.98
CA VAL A 130 0.40 -8.90 15.70
C VAL A 130 1.90 -8.61 15.88
N GLY A 131 2.72 -9.12 14.96
CA GLY A 131 4.16 -8.82 14.93
C GLY A 131 4.47 -7.32 14.72
N ARG A 132 5.76 -6.96 14.79
CA ARG A 132 6.22 -5.58 14.62
C ARG A 132 6.03 -5.10 13.19
N MET A 133 6.22 -5.97 12.19
CA MET A 133 6.08 -5.61 10.78
C MET A 133 4.67 -5.11 10.39
N PRO A 134 3.56 -5.76 10.81
CA PRO A 134 2.22 -5.19 10.68
C PRO A 134 2.07 -3.78 11.30
N MET A 135 2.69 -3.53 12.46
CA MET A 135 2.67 -2.20 13.09
C MET A 135 3.47 -1.17 12.28
N VAL A 136 4.59 -1.57 11.67
CA VAL A 136 5.36 -0.74 10.73
C VAL A 136 4.51 -0.40 9.50
N LYS A 137 3.73 -1.37 8.96
CA LYS A 137 2.85 -1.15 7.80
C LYS A 137 1.74 -0.18 8.15
N PHE A 138 1.11 -0.35 9.32
CA PHE A 138 0.13 0.60 9.84
C PHE A 138 0.74 2.00 9.97
N GLY A 139 1.95 2.10 10.54
CA GLY A 139 2.70 3.34 10.66
C GLY A 139 2.93 4.02 9.30
N LEU A 140 3.31 3.24 8.28
CA LEU A 140 3.51 3.72 6.91
C LEU A 140 2.21 4.20 6.27
N ASN A 141 1.12 3.45 6.43
CA ASN A 141 -0.21 3.81 5.91
C ASN A 141 -0.75 5.09 6.56
N ALA A 142 -0.43 5.33 7.82
CA ALA A 142 -0.76 6.56 8.54
C ALA A 142 0.09 7.78 8.11
N MET A 143 1.08 7.63 7.22
CA MET A 143 1.91 8.76 6.78
C MET A 143 1.11 9.80 6.00
N ALA A 144 0.18 9.39 5.16
CA ALA A 144 -0.67 10.33 4.41
C ALA A 144 -1.44 11.27 5.36
N GLU A 145 -1.91 10.74 6.49
CA GLU A 145 -2.53 11.52 7.57
C GLU A 145 -1.53 12.45 8.27
N ASN A 146 -0.28 12.02 8.49
CA ASN A 146 0.72 12.86 9.15
C ASN A 146 1.22 14.02 8.28
N PHE A 147 1.40 13.79 6.98
CA PHE A 147 1.83 14.84 6.05
C PHE A 147 0.73 15.87 5.80
N SER A 148 -0.55 15.47 5.88
CA SER A 148 -1.71 16.35 5.64
C SER A 148 -2.20 17.12 6.88
N LYS A 149 -1.38 17.24 7.93
CA LYS A 149 -1.75 17.98 9.15
C LYS A 149 -1.60 19.50 9.05
N ASP A 150 -0.75 19.97 8.14
CA ASP A 150 -0.46 21.38 7.98
C ASP A 150 -1.29 21.94 6.81
N GLU A 151 -2.32 22.70 7.15
CA GLU A 151 -3.26 23.27 6.19
C GLU A 151 -2.58 24.23 5.20
N ASN A 152 -1.59 25.00 5.64
CA ASN A 152 -0.88 25.94 4.78
C ASN A 152 -0.12 25.19 3.67
N ILE A 153 0.52 24.07 4.02
CA ILE A 153 1.25 23.26 3.05
C ILE A 153 0.28 22.60 2.05
N LEU A 154 -0.87 22.13 2.53
CA LEU A 154 -1.92 21.58 1.65
C LEU A 154 -2.43 22.65 0.68
N MET A 155 -2.60 23.89 1.14
CA MET A 155 -3.03 25.00 0.29
C MET A 155 -2.02 25.32 -0.80
N GLU A 156 -0.72 25.39 -0.48
CA GLU A 156 0.34 25.63 -1.47
C GLU A 156 0.41 24.51 -2.53
N TYR A 157 0.11 23.27 -2.12
CA TYR A 157 -0.02 22.15 -3.04
C TYR A 157 -1.22 22.28 -3.97
N LEU A 158 -2.40 22.62 -3.44
CA LEU A 158 -3.62 22.84 -4.23
C LEU A 158 -3.44 23.98 -5.24
N LEU A 159 -2.64 24.99 -4.88
CA LEU A 159 -2.28 26.12 -5.74
C LEU A 159 -1.19 25.83 -6.76
N GLY A 160 -0.61 24.64 -6.73
CA GLY A 160 0.43 24.27 -7.68
C GLY A 160 1.77 24.98 -7.45
N ASN A 161 2.00 25.57 -6.27
CA ASN A 161 3.21 26.35 -6.00
C ASN A 161 4.42 25.44 -5.77
N ILE A 162 5.06 25.00 -6.85
CA ILE A 162 6.19 24.07 -6.76
C ILE A 162 7.41 24.66 -6.03
N GLU A 163 7.62 25.98 -6.12
CA GLU A 163 8.76 26.68 -5.52
C GLU A 163 8.68 26.72 -4.00
N PHE A 164 7.45 26.68 -3.45
CA PHE A 164 7.21 26.55 -2.02
C PHE A 164 7.82 25.25 -1.46
N PHE A 165 7.78 24.15 -2.24
CA PHE A 165 8.30 22.85 -1.82
C PHE A 165 9.82 22.74 -2.02
N ASN A 166 10.59 23.71 -1.53
CA ASN A 166 12.04 23.65 -1.56
C ASN A 166 12.62 22.86 -0.36
N ASN A 167 13.92 22.54 -0.39
CA ASN A 167 14.55 21.77 0.68
C ASN A 167 14.60 22.50 2.04
N GLU A 168 14.57 23.83 2.07
CA GLU A 168 14.53 24.60 3.31
C GLU A 168 13.20 24.39 4.05
N LEU A 169 12.10 24.18 3.32
CA LEU A 169 10.79 23.91 3.92
C LEU A 169 10.84 22.72 4.89
N ILE A 170 11.56 21.64 4.53
CA ILE A 170 11.70 20.46 5.42
C ILE A 170 12.45 20.82 6.71
N VAL A 171 13.43 21.72 6.63
CA VAL A 171 14.26 22.10 7.78
C VAL A 171 13.49 23.01 8.72
N VAL A 172 12.73 23.96 8.17
CA VAL A 172 12.03 25.01 8.94
C VAL A 172 10.67 24.53 9.44
N ASN A 173 9.95 23.70 8.68
CA ASN A 173 8.65 23.20 9.09
C ASN A 173 8.79 21.96 9.98
N GLU A 174 8.52 22.12 11.28
CA GLU A 174 8.68 21.07 12.28
C GLU A 174 7.76 19.85 12.01
N VAL A 175 6.54 20.08 11.49
CA VAL A 175 5.58 19.02 11.18
C VAL A 175 6.12 18.12 10.06
N LEU A 176 6.57 18.72 8.96
CA LEU A 176 7.21 18.02 7.86
C LEU A 176 8.50 17.34 8.30
N SER A 177 9.37 18.04 9.04
CA SER A 177 10.63 17.48 9.54
C SER A 177 10.40 16.20 10.35
N LYS A 178 9.45 16.23 11.29
CA LYS A 178 9.05 15.06 12.08
C LYS A 178 8.43 13.97 11.21
N ALA A 179 7.57 14.32 10.25
CA ALA A 179 6.96 13.36 9.34
C ALA A 179 8.00 12.66 8.47
N PHE A 180 8.96 13.39 7.90
CA PHE A 180 10.06 12.82 7.14
C PHE A 180 10.98 11.94 7.98
N LYS A 181 11.38 12.39 9.17
CA LYS A 181 12.18 11.56 10.09
C LYS A 181 11.47 10.25 10.42
N ARG A 182 10.16 10.32 10.69
CA ARG A 182 9.33 9.14 10.94
C ARG A 182 9.26 8.22 9.72
N TYR A 183 9.05 8.78 8.52
CA TYR A 183 9.00 8.04 7.26
C TYR A 183 10.33 7.32 6.95
N ILE A 184 11.46 8.02 7.09
CA ILE A 184 12.80 7.47 6.88
C ILE A 184 13.07 6.32 7.86
N ASN A 185 12.76 6.50 9.15
CA ASN A 185 12.90 5.45 10.14
C ASN A 185 12.04 4.20 9.84
N LEU A 186 10.80 4.38 9.36
CA LEU A 186 9.98 3.25 8.92
C LEU A 186 10.60 2.53 7.71
N LYS A 187 11.19 3.27 6.76
CA LYS A 187 11.91 2.69 5.62
C LYS A 187 13.16 1.91 6.07
N ILE A 188 13.92 2.43 7.04
CA ILE A 188 15.06 1.73 7.64
C ILE A 188 14.62 0.41 8.27
N LEU A 189 13.53 0.39 9.06
CA LEU A 189 13.00 -0.85 9.64
C LEU A 189 12.63 -1.88 8.57
N ILE A 190 11.99 -1.45 7.48
CA ILE A 190 11.61 -2.32 6.37
C ILE A 190 12.86 -2.91 5.70
N GLU A 191 13.87 -2.09 5.41
CA GLU A 191 15.09 -2.53 4.72
C GLU A 191 15.97 -3.43 5.60
N LEU A 192 16.06 -3.15 6.91
CA LEU A 192 16.73 -4.04 7.85
C LEU A 192 16.02 -5.39 7.94
N ASN A 193 14.69 -5.41 8.04
CA ASN A 193 13.94 -6.67 8.07
C ASN A 193 14.03 -7.44 6.75
N ASP A 194 14.02 -6.77 5.60
CA ASP A 194 14.19 -7.39 4.28
C ASP A 194 15.57 -8.07 4.16
N LYS A 195 16.63 -7.38 4.62
CA LYS A 195 18.00 -7.89 4.57
C LYS A 195 18.25 -9.06 5.53
N PHE A 196 17.73 -8.99 6.76
CA PHE A 196 18.08 -9.93 7.84
C PHE A 196 16.95 -10.88 8.26
N ASN A 197 15.72 -10.69 7.76
CA ASN A 197 14.55 -11.54 8.02
C ASN A 197 14.25 -11.77 9.52
N PHE A 198 14.29 -10.70 10.33
CA PHE A 198 13.95 -10.80 11.77
C PHE A 198 12.54 -11.30 12.01
N GLU A 199 11.60 -10.86 11.17
CA GLU A 199 10.20 -11.25 11.17
C GLU A 199 9.72 -11.52 9.75
N LYS A 200 8.65 -12.32 9.63
CA LYS A 200 8.00 -12.57 8.34
C LYS A 200 7.51 -11.26 7.73
N SER A 201 8.00 -10.96 6.53
CA SER A 201 7.63 -9.77 5.77
C SER A 201 6.50 -10.06 4.77
N GLU A 202 5.38 -10.60 5.27
CA GLU A 202 4.19 -10.83 4.44
C GLU A 202 3.50 -9.50 4.07
N ASP A 203 3.85 -8.42 4.75
CA ASP A 203 3.19 -7.13 4.68
C ASP A 203 3.82 -6.14 3.70
N PHE A 204 5.04 -6.40 3.22
CA PHE A 204 5.81 -5.46 2.40
C PHE A 204 6.25 -6.07 1.06
N GLY A 205 6.72 -5.21 0.16
CA GLY A 205 7.21 -5.61 -1.15
C GLY A 205 6.11 -6.20 -2.05
N LYS A 206 6.54 -7.05 -3.01
CA LYS A 206 5.61 -7.71 -3.95
C LYS A 206 4.61 -8.60 -3.21
N THR A 207 5.05 -9.32 -2.19
CA THR A 207 4.20 -10.19 -1.37
C THR A 207 3.10 -9.40 -0.67
N GLY A 208 3.45 -8.33 0.05
CA GLY A 208 2.48 -7.46 0.72
C GLY A 208 1.50 -6.79 -0.24
N TYR A 209 1.96 -6.36 -1.41
CA TYR A 209 1.10 -5.82 -2.45
C TYR A 209 0.08 -6.85 -2.96
N ILE A 210 0.51 -8.08 -3.19
CA ILE A 210 -0.38 -9.16 -3.63
C ILE A 210 -1.38 -9.50 -2.52
N ASN A 211 -0.98 -9.50 -1.24
CA ASN A 211 -1.89 -9.70 -0.10
C ASN A 211 -2.95 -8.58 -0.03
N ASP A 212 -2.57 -7.32 -0.21
CA ASP A 212 -3.52 -6.20 -0.23
C ASP A 212 -4.50 -6.29 -1.41
N ILE A 213 -4.09 -6.88 -2.54
CA ILE A 213 -5.00 -7.18 -3.66
C ILE A 213 -5.87 -8.38 -3.33
N HIS A 214 -5.32 -9.42 -2.70
CA HIS A 214 -6.07 -10.61 -2.27
C HIS A 214 -7.23 -10.22 -1.38
N ASP A 215 -7.02 -9.33 -0.41
CA ASP A 215 -8.10 -8.84 0.47
C ASP A 215 -9.24 -8.15 -0.32
N LYS A 216 -8.92 -7.43 -1.39
CA LYS A 216 -9.92 -6.76 -2.27
C LYS A 216 -10.65 -7.73 -3.20
N PHE A 217 -10.01 -8.85 -3.54
CA PHE A 217 -10.49 -9.87 -4.46
C PHE A 217 -10.61 -11.24 -3.80
N ARG A 218 -10.92 -11.26 -2.50
CA ARG A 218 -11.02 -12.49 -1.69
C ARG A 218 -12.14 -13.42 -2.18
N ASP A 219 -13.07 -12.86 -2.96
CA ASP A 219 -14.12 -13.58 -3.67
C ASP A 219 -13.63 -14.37 -4.90
N ILE A 220 -12.38 -14.15 -5.35
CA ILE A 220 -11.73 -14.99 -6.37
C ILE A 220 -11.29 -16.33 -5.76
N THR A 221 -10.56 -16.27 -4.65
CA THR A 221 -10.22 -17.42 -3.84
C THR A 221 -9.94 -16.96 -2.42
N ALA A 222 -10.37 -17.74 -1.42
CA ALA A 222 -10.01 -17.49 -0.02
C ALA A 222 -8.57 -17.93 0.31
N ASP A 223 -7.97 -18.79 -0.52
CA ASP A 223 -6.61 -19.30 -0.36
C ASP A 223 -5.58 -18.30 -0.90
N ASN A 224 -4.78 -17.76 0.01
CA ASN A 224 -3.75 -16.77 -0.31
C ASN A 224 -2.58 -17.37 -1.12
N THR A 225 -2.21 -18.62 -0.88
CA THR A 225 -1.15 -19.31 -1.63
C THR A 225 -1.56 -19.46 -3.09
N LEU A 226 -2.80 -19.90 -3.32
CA LEU A 226 -3.36 -19.96 -4.66
C LEU A 226 -3.44 -18.57 -5.30
N PHE A 227 -3.86 -17.55 -4.56
CA PHE A 227 -3.94 -16.18 -5.08
C PHE A 227 -2.57 -15.66 -5.52
N HIS A 228 -1.52 -15.87 -4.71
CA HIS A 228 -0.14 -15.53 -5.05
C HIS A 228 0.32 -16.22 -6.33
N TYR A 229 0.00 -17.51 -6.48
CA TYR A 229 0.31 -18.24 -7.71
C TYR A 229 -0.39 -17.64 -8.92
N ILE A 230 -1.70 -17.35 -8.83
CA ILE A 230 -2.47 -16.75 -9.93
C ILE A 230 -1.84 -15.40 -10.31
N TYR A 231 -1.62 -14.53 -9.33
CA TYR A 231 -1.07 -13.20 -9.56
C TYR A 231 0.29 -13.28 -10.24
N THR A 232 1.22 -14.04 -9.66
CA THR A 232 2.60 -14.17 -10.14
C THR A 232 2.65 -14.84 -11.51
N THR A 233 1.75 -15.80 -11.79
CA THR A 233 1.67 -16.43 -13.11
C THR A 233 1.30 -15.43 -14.19
N ILE A 234 0.37 -14.51 -13.90
CA ILE A 234 -0.11 -13.51 -14.86
C ILE A 234 0.91 -12.40 -15.03
N ASP A 235 1.50 -11.92 -13.94
CA ASP A 235 2.54 -10.89 -13.92
C ASP A 235 3.79 -11.26 -14.74
N ASN A 236 4.08 -12.57 -14.86
CA ASN A 236 5.22 -13.10 -15.59
C ASN A 236 4.90 -13.51 -17.05
N LEU A 237 3.70 -13.22 -17.56
CA LEU A 237 3.38 -13.49 -18.96
C LEU A 237 4.03 -12.45 -19.86
N THR A 238 4.78 -12.89 -20.87
CA THR A 238 5.41 -12.02 -21.86
C THR A 238 4.72 -12.08 -23.23
N ASP A 239 4.16 -13.25 -23.57
CA ASP A 239 3.58 -13.54 -24.87
C ASP A 239 2.21 -14.23 -24.71
N ASP A 240 1.33 -14.03 -25.70
CA ASP A 240 -0.01 -14.64 -25.75
C ASP A 240 -0.83 -14.45 -24.46
N GLU A 241 -0.67 -13.32 -23.77
CA GLU A 241 -1.19 -13.08 -22.42
C GLU A 241 -2.67 -13.45 -22.28
N LYS A 242 -3.51 -13.00 -23.23
CA LYS A 242 -4.97 -13.27 -23.21
C LYS A 242 -5.28 -14.76 -23.32
N ALA A 243 -4.55 -15.49 -24.17
CA ALA A 243 -4.75 -16.92 -24.34
C ALA A 243 -4.26 -17.70 -23.12
N ASN A 244 -3.14 -17.29 -22.53
CA ASN A 244 -2.61 -17.83 -21.29
C ASN A 244 -3.58 -17.60 -20.12
N ILE A 245 -4.06 -16.37 -19.92
CA ILE A 245 -5.04 -16.02 -18.87
C ILE A 245 -6.34 -16.80 -19.05
N SER A 246 -6.84 -16.94 -20.29
CA SER A 246 -8.03 -17.76 -20.53
C SER A 246 -7.80 -19.23 -20.19
N SER A 247 -6.60 -19.77 -20.46
CA SER A 247 -6.27 -21.17 -20.15
C SER A 247 -6.08 -21.38 -18.65
N LEU A 248 -5.50 -20.40 -17.94
CA LEU A 248 -5.38 -20.39 -16.49
C LEU A 248 -6.75 -20.35 -15.80
N TYR A 249 -7.65 -19.49 -16.25
CA TYR A 249 -9.03 -19.43 -15.73
C TYR A 249 -9.75 -20.77 -15.88
N CYS A 250 -9.69 -21.38 -17.07
CA CYS A 250 -10.30 -22.69 -17.31
C CYS A 250 -9.68 -23.77 -16.39
N ALA A 251 -8.35 -23.75 -16.21
CA ALA A 251 -7.67 -24.68 -15.30
C ALA A 251 -8.17 -24.53 -13.85
N LEU A 252 -8.26 -23.29 -13.33
CA LEU A 252 -8.71 -23.01 -11.96
C LEU A 252 -10.16 -23.46 -11.69
N ILE A 253 -11.06 -23.24 -12.64
CA ILE A 253 -12.46 -23.71 -12.53
C ILE A 253 -12.50 -25.25 -12.60
N LYS A 254 -11.75 -25.85 -13.53
CA LYS A 254 -11.76 -27.31 -13.74
C LYS A 254 -11.17 -28.08 -12.55
N THR A 255 -10.15 -27.55 -11.89
CA THR A 255 -9.60 -28.09 -10.64
C THR A 255 -10.44 -27.72 -9.42
N LYS A 256 -11.57 -27.00 -9.60
CA LYS A 256 -12.48 -26.55 -8.53
C LYS A 256 -11.79 -25.69 -7.47
N LYS A 257 -10.77 -24.93 -7.88
CA LYS A 257 -9.99 -24.07 -6.99
C LYS A 257 -10.54 -22.66 -6.86
N ILE A 258 -11.36 -22.25 -7.84
CA ILE A 258 -12.18 -21.05 -7.76
C ILE A 258 -13.59 -21.40 -8.23
N ASP A 259 -14.59 -20.64 -7.80
CA ASP A 259 -15.96 -20.70 -8.31
C ASP A 259 -16.46 -19.31 -8.76
N THR A 260 -15.51 -18.48 -9.19
CA THR A 260 -15.77 -17.08 -9.44
C THR A 260 -16.31 -16.85 -10.83
N LYS A 261 -17.32 -15.97 -10.92
CA LYS A 261 -17.92 -15.57 -12.19
C LYS A 261 -16.85 -14.97 -13.13
N PRO A 262 -16.88 -15.31 -14.44
CA PRO A 262 -15.88 -14.82 -15.41
C PRO A 262 -15.71 -13.30 -15.38
N LYS A 263 -16.80 -12.55 -15.23
CA LYS A 263 -16.80 -11.08 -15.20
C LYS A 263 -15.90 -10.53 -14.09
N ARG A 264 -15.94 -11.13 -12.91
CA ARG A 264 -15.19 -10.68 -11.75
C ARG A 264 -13.70 -11.01 -11.87
N PHE A 265 -13.38 -12.18 -12.41
CA PHE A 265 -12.01 -12.52 -12.76
C PHE A 265 -11.45 -11.55 -13.82
N MET A 266 -12.20 -11.26 -14.89
CA MET A 266 -11.79 -10.28 -15.92
C MET A 266 -11.61 -8.86 -15.34
N GLU A 267 -12.44 -8.46 -14.38
CA GLU A 267 -12.28 -7.18 -13.67
C GLU A 267 -10.97 -7.13 -12.89
N PHE A 268 -10.64 -8.16 -12.12
CA PHE A 268 -9.35 -8.31 -11.46
C PHE A 268 -8.18 -8.18 -12.44
N ILE A 269 -8.27 -8.85 -13.59
CA ILE A 269 -7.23 -8.78 -14.63
C ILE A 269 -7.07 -7.36 -15.17
N LYS A 270 -8.18 -6.72 -15.52
CA LYS A 270 -8.17 -5.36 -16.08
C LYS A 270 -7.61 -4.34 -15.09
N ILE A 271 -8.00 -4.42 -13.82
CA ILE A 271 -7.58 -3.46 -12.79
C ILE A 271 -6.08 -3.59 -12.47
N ASN A 272 -5.58 -4.82 -12.33
CA ASN A 272 -4.22 -5.03 -11.80
C ASN A 272 -3.15 -5.21 -12.87
N PHE A 273 -3.50 -5.68 -14.07
CA PHE A 273 -2.54 -5.93 -15.16
C PHE A 273 -2.80 -5.08 -16.40
N GLN A 274 -3.86 -4.26 -16.41
CA GLN A 274 -4.28 -3.45 -17.57
C GLN A 274 -4.60 -4.27 -18.84
N ILE A 275 -4.79 -5.59 -18.70
CA ILE A 275 -5.11 -6.49 -19.80
C ILE A 275 -6.63 -6.55 -19.99
N SER A 276 -7.11 -6.14 -21.16
CA SER A 276 -8.54 -6.20 -21.50
C SER A 276 -8.89 -7.51 -22.20
N ILE A 277 -9.66 -8.35 -21.49
CA ILE A 277 -10.21 -9.63 -21.99
C ILE A 277 -11.70 -9.42 -22.29
N SER A 278 -12.12 -9.65 -23.53
CA SER A 278 -13.52 -9.51 -23.94
C SER A 278 -14.38 -10.68 -23.50
N LYS A 279 -13.79 -11.88 -23.49
CA LYS A 279 -14.48 -13.13 -23.14
C LYS A 279 -13.48 -14.17 -22.63
N LEU A 280 -13.88 -14.89 -21.58
CA LEU A 280 -13.22 -16.11 -21.14
C LEU A 280 -13.95 -17.32 -21.74
N HIS A 281 -13.19 -18.33 -22.16
CA HIS A 281 -13.78 -19.53 -22.75
C HIS A 281 -14.52 -20.39 -21.71
N ASN A 282 -15.42 -21.25 -22.21
CA ASN A 282 -16.08 -22.25 -21.38
C ASN A 282 -15.01 -23.26 -20.88
N PRO A 283 -14.84 -23.45 -19.56
CA PRO A 283 -13.85 -24.37 -18.98
C PRO A 283 -13.98 -25.84 -19.40
N TYR A 284 -15.15 -26.23 -19.93
CA TYR A 284 -15.45 -27.61 -20.32
C TYR A 284 -15.48 -27.83 -21.83
N ALA A 285 -15.24 -26.79 -22.64
CA ALA A 285 -15.22 -26.91 -24.09
C ALA A 285 -13.83 -27.31 -24.59
N PHE A 286 -13.76 -28.22 -25.56
CA PHE A 286 -12.55 -28.43 -26.34
C PHE A 286 -12.35 -27.26 -27.29
N ILE A 287 -11.21 -26.57 -27.17
CA ILE A 287 -10.94 -25.35 -27.94
C ILE A 287 -9.93 -25.64 -29.04
N ASN A 288 -8.71 -25.99 -28.64
CA ASN A 288 -7.63 -26.42 -29.53
C ASN A 288 -6.48 -27.01 -28.71
N LYS A 289 -5.59 -27.73 -29.40
CA LYS A 289 -4.45 -28.42 -28.79
C LYS A 289 -3.53 -27.49 -27.98
N ALA A 290 -3.33 -26.25 -28.42
CA ALA A 290 -2.47 -25.30 -27.71
C ALA A 290 -3.11 -24.79 -26.40
N HIS A 291 -4.42 -24.54 -26.40
CA HIS A 291 -5.19 -24.21 -25.20
C HIS A 291 -5.18 -25.38 -24.22
N ASP A 292 -5.47 -26.59 -24.69
CA ASP A 292 -5.51 -27.78 -23.85
C ASP A 292 -4.14 -28.06 -23.22
N GLY A 293 -3.06 -27.88 -23.97
CA GLY A 293 -1.68 -27.98 -23.47
C GLY A 293 -1.38 -26.97 -22.36
N ARG A 294 -1.78 -25.70 -22.54
CA ARG A 294 -1.62 -24.67 -21.50
C ARG A 294 -2.45 -24.98 -20.25
N MET A 295 -3.71 -25.36 -20.44
CA MET A 295 -4.61 -25.72 -19.35
C MET A 295 -4.03 -26.87 -18.52
N LEU A 296 -3.54 -27.95 -19.16
CA LEU A 296 -2.90 -29.07 -18.46
C LEU A 296 -1.68 -28.63 -17.64
N LYS A 297 -0.83 -27.78 -18.22
CA LYS A 297 0.34 -27.22 -17.52
C LYS A 297 -0.08 -26.45 -16.26
N TYR A 298 -1.12 -25.62 -16.35
CA TYR A 298 -1.63 -24.89 -15.20
C TYR A 298 -2.29 -25.81 -14.18
N SER A 299 -3.14 -26.75 -14.62
CA SER A 299 -3.81 -27.70 -13.73
C SER A 299 -2.83 -28.54 -12.91
N SER A 300 -1.73 -29.02 -13.53
CA SER A 300 -0.69 -29.75 -12.79
C SER A 300 -0.13 -28.91 -11.65
N LYS A 301 0.34 -27.68 -11.96
CA LYS A 301 0.90 -26.79 -10.94
C LYS A 301 -0.09 -26.42 -9.86
N ILE A 302 -1.36 -26.21 -10.21
CA ILE A 302 -2.42 -25.87 -9.25
C ILE A 302 -2.65 -27.01 -8.27
N LEU A 303 -2.61 -28.27 -8.73
CA LEU A 303 -2.76 -29.44 -7.87
C LEU A 303 -1.53 -29.66 -6.96
N ASP A 304 -0.35 -29.28 -7.43
CA ASP A 304 0.88 -29.37 -6.64
C ASP A 304 0.92 -28.36 -5.46
N LEU A 305 0.06 -27.33 -5.45
CA LEU A 305 -0.03 -26.34 -4.35
C LEU A 305 -0.76 -26.89 -3.11
N ASP A 306 -1.42 -28.04 -3.21
CA ASP A 306 -2.18 -28.67 -2.12
C ASP A 306 -1.38 -29.66 -1.28
N VAL A 307 -0.11 -29.88 -1.63
CA VAL A 307 0.82 -30.81 -0.96
C VAL A 307 1.76 -30.05 -0.03
#